data_AF-A0AAV7ZJ28-F1
#
_entry.id   AF-A0AAV7ZJ28-F1
#
_cell.length_a   1.000
_cell.length_b   1.000
_cell.length_c   1.000
_cell.angle_alpha   90.00
_cell.angle_beta   90.00
_cell.angle_gamma   90.00
#
_symmetry.space_group_name_H-M   'P 1'
#
loop_
_entity.id
_entity.type
_entity.pdbx_description
1 polymer ?
#
loop_
_entity_poly.entity_id
_entity_poly.type
_entity_poly.pdbx_seq_one_letter_code
_entity_poly.pdbx_strand_id
1 'polypeptide(L)'
;MKKIATHVTVRGKKAEEILERGLRVKEFELRKGCFTKTGTFGFGIEEHIDLGMRYDPNVGIYGMDFYVILKRPGYRVAEKKRCKAAVGKNHRVNKEDAIKWFETKFEGYIID
;
A
#
# COMPACT_ATOMS: atom_id res chain seq x y z
N MET A 1 -3.68 -27.74 11.43
CA MET A 1 -3.77 -26.65 10.44
C MET A 1 -2.35 -26.13 10.18
N LYS A 2 -1.81 -26.24 8.97
CA LYS A 2 -0.44 -25.80 8.65
C LYS A 2 -0.45 -24.28 8.46
N LYS A 3 0.50 -23.57 9.05
CA LYS A 3 0.66 -22.11 8.85
C LYS A 3 1.28 -21.87 7.47
N ILE A 4 0.71 -20.93 6.69
CA ILE A 4 1.02 -20.76 5.25
C ILE A 4 1.74 -19.44 4.99
N ALA A 5 1.32 -18.35 5.64
CA ALA A 5 1.89 -17.02 5.42
C ALA A 5 1.85 -16.17 6.69
N THR A 6 2.64 -15.11 6.69
CA THR A 6 2.66 -14.06 7.71
C THR A 6 2.33 -12.71 7.08
N HIS A 7 1.64 -11.83 7.80
CA HIS A 7 1.36 -10.48 7.35
C HIS A 7 1.49 -9.49 8.51
N VAL A 8 1.77 -8.23 8.19
CA VAL A 8 1.83 -7.14 9.16
C VAL A 8 1.10 -5.92 8.60
N THR A 9 0.43 -5.17 9.48
CA THR A 9 -0.17 -3.87 9.12
C THR A 9 0.62 -2.78 9.83
N VAL A 10 1.23 -1.89 9.04
CA VAL A 10 1.96 -0.73 9.55
C VAL A 10 1.12 0.53 9.31
N ARG A 11 1.20 1.52 10.21
CA ARG A 11 0.44 2.78 10.12
C ARG A 11 1.31 3.98 10.51
N GLY A 12 0.88 5.17 10.11
CA GLY A 12 1.55 6.44 10.43
C GLY A 12 2.90 6.58 9.73
N LYS A 13 3.81 7.36 10.31
CA LYS A 13 5.11 7.70 9.70
C LYS A 13 5.93 6.49 9.27
N LYS A 14 5.91 5.40 10.05
CA LYS A 14 6.61 4.16 9.70
C LYS A 14 6.09 3.52 8.40
N ALA A 15 4.79 3.63 8.13
CA ALA A 15 4.21 3.11 6.90
C ALA A 15 4.65 3.93 5.69
N GLU A 16 4.73 5.26 5.83
CA GLU A 16 5.21 6.15 4.77
C GLU A 16 6.68 5.87 4.44
N GLU A 17 7.53 5.71 5.45
CA GLU A 17 8.95 5.40 5.25
C GLU A 17 9.16 4.06 4.54
N ILE A 18 8.45 3.01 4.95
CA ILE A 18 8.54 1.69 4.32
C ILE A 18 8.01 1.75 2.88
N LEU A 19 6.91 2.47 2.65
CA LEU A 19 6.33 2.64 1.34
C LEU A 19 7.30 3.36 0.39
N GLU A 20 7.96 4.43 0.85
CA GLU A 20 8.94 5.16 0.04
C GLU A 20 10.11 4.28 -0.37
N ARG A 21 10.65 3.46 0.56
CA ARG A 21 11.71 2.50 0.25
C ARG A 21 11.27 1.48 -0.80
N GLY A 22 10.04 0.96 -0.66
CA GLY A 22 9.50 -0.02 -1.61
C GLY A 22 9.25 0.58 -2.99
N LEU A 23 8.75 1.81 -3.06
CA LEU A 23 8.54 2.51 -4.33
C LEU A 23 9.84 2.86 -5.03
N ARG A 24 10.91 3.16 -4.29
CA ARG A 24 12.24 3.42 -4.86
C ARG A 24 12.79 2.22 -5.63
N VAL A 25 12.54 0.99 -5.15
CA VAL A 25 12.90 -0.25 -5.86
C VAL A 25 12.15 -0.39 -7.18
N LYS A 26 10.94 0.17 -7.26
CA LYS A 26 10.13 0.23 -8.48
C LYS A 26 10.33 1.51 -9.28
N GLU A 27 11.38 2.28 -9.00
CA GLU A 27 11.69 3.54 -9.67
C GLU A 27 10.53 4.56 -9.64
N PHE A 28 9.66 4.45 -8.63
CA PHE A 28 8.42 5.22 -8.51
C PHE A 28 7.45 5.04 -9.70
N GLU A 29 7.58 3.94 -10.43
CA GLU A 29 6.71 3.60 -11.55
C GLU A 29 5.69 2.51 -11.15
N LEU A 30 4.41 2.75 -11.45
CA LEU A 30 3.36 1.77 -11.23
C LEU A 30 2.45 1.66 -12.44
N ARG A 31 2.03 0.43 -12.74
CA ARG A 31 1.02 0.20 -13.78
C ARG A 31 -0.35 0.65 -13.31
N LYS A 32 -1.16 1.16 -14.23
CA LYS A 32 -2.56 1.53 -13.97
C LYS A 32 -3.40 0.36 -13.47
N GLY A 33 -3.02 -0.87 -13.82
CA GLY A 33 -3.62 -2.11 -13.32
C GLY A 33 -3.44 -2.33 -11.80
N CYS A 34 -2.42 -1.75 -11.18
CA CYS A 34 -2.17 -1.85 -9.73
C CYS A 34 -3.21 -1.10 -8.88
N PHE A 35 -3.95 -0.17 -9.48
CA PHE A 35 -4.93 0.66 -8.79
C PHE A 35 -6.35 0.09 -8.92
N THR A 36 -6.95 -0.16 -7.76
CA THR A 36 -8.32 -0.69 -7.62
C THR A 36 -9.38 0.40 -7.74
N LYS A 37 -10.63 0.00 -8.02
CA LYS A 37 -11.79 0.92 -8.05
C LYS A 37 -12.06 1.62 -6.71
N THR A 38 -11.62 1.03 -5.60
CA THR A 38 -11.83 1.55 -4.23
C THR A 38 -10.71 2.46 -3.75
N GLY A 39 -9.81 2.90 -4.63
CA GLY A 39 -8.72 3.83 -4.29
C GLY A 39 -7.59 3.20 -3.47
N THR A 40 -7.47 1.88 -3.51
CA THR A 40 -6.32 1.14 -2.96
C THR A 40 -5.40 0.71 -4.09
N PHE A 41 -4.11 0.53 -3.80
CA PHE A 41 -3.15 0.02 -4.77
C PHE A 41 -2.13 -0.90 -4.10
N GLY A 42 -1.44 -1.70 -4.90
CA GLY A 42 -0.41 -2.59 -4.38
C GLY A 42 0.62 -2.94 -5.44
N PHE A 43 1.77 -3.40 -4.97
CA PHE A 43 2.90 -3.82 -5.78
C PHE A 43 3.74 -4.84 -5.01
N GLY A 44 4.42 -5.72 -5.74
CA GLY A 44 5.29 -6.74 -5.17
C GLY A 44 6.77 -6.39 -5.33
N ILE A 45 7.57 -6.83 -4.37
CA ILE A 45 9.03 -6.86 -4.45
C ILE A 45 9.46 -8.32 -4.42
N GLU A 46 10.28 -8.72 -5.39
CA GLU A 46 10.71 -10.12 -5.54
C GLU A 46 11.78 -10.48 -4.51
N GLU A 47 12.67 -9.55 -4.18
CA GLU A 47 13.75 -9.77 -3.24
C GLU A 47 13.80 -8.68 -2.16
N HIS A 48 13.63 -9.08 -0.91
CA HIS A 48 13.67 -8.15 0.23
C HIS A 48 15.04 -7.48 0.41
N ILE A 49 16.12 -8.00 -0.18
CA ILE A 49 17.45 -7.37 -0.16
C ILE A 49 17.45 -6.02 -0.89
N ASP A 50 16.59 -5.84 -1.90
CA ASP A 50 16.43 -4.56 -2.63
C ASP A 50 15.94 -3.44 -1.72
N LEU A 51 15.31 -3.76 -0.59
CA LEU A 51 14.89 -2.79 0.43
C LEU A 51 16.06 -2.31 1.33
N GLY A 52 17.29 -2.78 1.07
CA GLY A 52 18.49 -2.44 1.83
C GLY A 52 18.73 -3.30 3.07
N MET A 53 18.07 -4.47 3.15
CA MET A 53 18.30 -5.43 4.23
C MET A 53 19.55 -6.27 3.96
N ARG A 54 20.35 -6.53 5.01
CA ARG A 54 21.53 -7.38 4.89
C ARG A 54 21.12 -8.82 4.66
N TYR A 55 21.84 -9.48 3.76
CA TYR A 55 21.67 -10.91 3.50
C TYR A 55 22.10 -11.75 4.71
N ASP A 56 21.25 -12.69 5.12
CA ASP A 56 21.55 -13.73 6.10
C ASP A 56 21.29 -15.12 5.47
N PRO A 57 22.32 -15.97 5.30
CA PRO A 57 22.19 -17.30 4.70
C PRO A 57 21.19 -18.23 5.42
N ASN A 58 20.94 -18.03 6.72
CA ASN A 58 20.00 -18.87 7.48
C ASN A 58 18.54 -18.49 7.20
N VAL A 59 18.31 -17.25 6.77
CA VAL A 59 17.00 -16.69 6.48
C VAL A 59 16.66 -16.91 5.01
N GLY A 60 17.63 -16.70 4.10
CA GLY A 60 17.42 -16.84 2.65
C GLY A 60 16.70 -15.63 2.03
N ILE A 61 16.38 -15.72 0.73
CA ILE A 61 15.73 -14.64 -0.04
C ILE A 61 14.22 -14.84 -0.04
N TYR A 62 13.50 -13.74 0.19
CA TYR A 62 12.05 -13.68 0.23
C TYR A 62 11.54 -12.48 -0.55
N GLY A 63 10.44 -12.68 -1.26
CA GLY A 63 9.62 -11.61 -1.81
C GLY A 63 8.48 -11.22 -0.88
N MET A 64 7.89 -10.05 -1.11
CA MET A 64 6.74 -9.57 -0.35
C MET A 64 5.84 -8.66 -1.18
N ASP A 65 4.57 -8.64 -0.82
CA ASP A 65 3.57 -7.77 -1.43
C ASP A 65 3.23 -6.59 -0.52
N PHE A 66 3.22 -5.40 -1.11
CA PHE A 66 2.73 -4.17 -0.48
C PHE A 66 1.30 -3.91 -0.93
N TYR A 67 0.43 -3.66 0.05
CA TYR A 67 -0.95 -3.26 -0.21
C TYR A 67 -1.29 -2.00 0.59
N VAL A 68 -1.54 -0.91 -0.13
CA VAL A 68 -1.71 0.43 0.41
C VAL A 68 -3.19 0.81 0.37
N ILE A 69 -3.70 1.19 1.55
CA ILE A 69 -5.10 1.58 1.73
C ILE A 69 -5.18 3.08 1.98
N LEU A 70 -5.66 3.84 1.00
CA LEU A 70 -5.92 5.27 1.14
C LEU A 70 -7.33 5.49 1.72
N LYS A 71 -7.43 6.36 2.72
CA LYS A 71 -8.70 6.76 3.35
C LYS A 71 -8.69 8.24 3.66
N ARG A 72 -9.83 8.90 3.48
CA ARG A 72 -10.05 10.27 3.95
C ARG A 72 -10.32 10.27 5.47
N PRO A 73 -10.00 11.35 6.20
CA PRO A 73 -10.43 11.50 7.58
C PRO A 73 -11.96 11.44 7.68
N GLY A 74 -12.50 10.52 8.49
CA GLY A 74 -13.95 10.31 8.62
C GLY A 74 -14.41 8.85 8.48
N TYR A 75 -13.55 7.98 7.93
CA TYR A 75 -13.87 6.56 7.72
C TYR A 75 -14.19 5.78 9.01
N ARG A 76 -13.80 6.27 10.19
CA ARG A 76 -14.12 5.67 11.50
C ARG A 76 -15.63 5.43 11.67
N VAL A 77 -16.49 6.20 11.01
CA VAL A 77 -17.96 6.03 11.10
C VAL A 77 -18.43 4.62 10.72
N ALA A 78 -17.74 3.96 9.79
CA ALA A 78 -18.07 2.61 9.32
C ALA A 78 -17.39 1.50 10.16
N GLU A 79 -16.45 1.85 11.03
CA GLU A 79 -15.66 0.89 11.80
C GLU A 79 -16.01 0.90 13.30
N LYS A 80 -16.49 2.03 13.83
CA LYS A 80 -16.84 2.18 15.25
C LYS A 80 -17.98 1.24 15.67
N LYS A 81 -17.94 0.76 16.92
CA LYS A 81 -18.98 -0.11 17.51
C LYS A 81 -20.32 0.60 17.69
N ARG A 82 -20.30 1.81 18.26
CA ARG A 82 -21.51 2.60 18.56
C ARG A 82 -21.87 3.51 17.38
N CYS A 83 -23.15 3.55 17.01
CA CYS A 83 -23.70 4.41 15.95
C CYS A 83 -22.99 4.22 14.59
N LYS A 84 -22.68 2.98 14.22
CA LYS A 84 -22.04 2.64 12.94
C LYS A 84 -22.94 3.09 11.78
N ALA A 85 -22.35 3.73 10.78
CA ALA A 85 -23.05 4.15 9.56
C ALA A 85 -22.15 4.00 8.34
N ALA A 86 -22.75 4.00 7.14
CA ALA A 86 -22.01 3.88 5.89
C ALA A 86 -21.20 5.15 5.59
N VAL A 87 -20.03 4.99 4.95
CA VAL A 87 -19.30 6.12 4.35
C VAL A 87 -20.04 6.55 3.08
N GLY A 88 -20.43 7.82 3.03
CA GLY A 88 -21.12 8.43 1.89
C GLY A 88 -20.31 8.36 0.60
N LYS A 89 -21.00 8.24 -0.55
CA LYS A 89 -20.37 8.02 -1.86
C LYS A 89 -19.29 9.06 -2.19
N ASN A 90 -19.59 10.34 -1.98
CA ASN A 90 -18.69 11.46 -2.27
C ASN A 90 -17.46 11.53 -1.33
N HIS A 91 -17.51 10.83 -0.19
CA HIS A 91 -16.39 10.77 0.75
C HIS A 91 -15.46 9.58 0.48
N ARG A 92 -15.87 8.64 -0.38
CA ARG A 92 -15.03 7.49 -0.73
C ARG A 92 -13.91 7.92 -1.66
N VAL A 93 -12.75 7.29 -1.50
CA VAL A 93 -11.64 7.39 -2.45
C VAL A 93 -11.95 6.50 -3.65
N ASN A 94 -11.77 7.01 -4.86
CA ASN A 94 -11.87 6.24 -6.10
C ASN A 94 -10.48 5.96 -6.69
N LYS A 95 -10.44 5.31 -7.85
CA LYS A 95 -9.19 4.96 -8.53
C LYS A 95 -8.40 6.21 -8.93
N GLU A 96 -9.10 7.20 -9.46
CA GLU A 96 -8.53 8.45 -9.96
C GLU A 96 -7.91 9.29 -8.83
N ASP A 97 -8.58 9.36 -7.67
CA ASP A 97 -8.07 9.99 -6.46
C ASP A 97 -6.75 9.35 -6.01
N ALA A 98 -6.67 8.01 -6.06
CA ALA A 98 -5.48 7.27 -5.64
C ALA A 98 -4.30 7.49 -6.58
N ILE A 99 -4.54 7.50 -7.89
CA ILE A 99 -3.53 7.82 -8.91
C ILE A 99 -3.01 9.24 -8.69
N LYS A 100 -3.93 10.21 -8.60
CA LYS A 100 -3.55 11.61 -8.38
C LYS A 100 -2.77 11.80 -7.08
N TRP A 101 -3.16 11.09 -6.01
CA TRP A 101 -2.43 11.13 -4.74
C TRP A 101 -1.01 10.58 -4.89
N PHE A 102 -0.84 9.49 -5.64
CA PHE A 102 0.47 8.89 -5.90
C PHE A 102 1.39 9.83 -6.70
N GLU A 103 0.89 10.40 -7.80
CA GLU A 103 1.59 11.39 -8.61
C GLU A 103 1.98 12.64 -7.79
N THR A 104 1.06 13.14 -6.95
CA THR A 104 1.30 14.37 -6.18
C THR A 104 2.24 14.15 -4.99
N LYS A 105 2.13 13.00 -4.30
CA LYS A 105 2.84 12.76 -3.04
C LYS A 105 4.26 12.22 -3.27
N PHE A 106 4.43 11.39 -4.29
CA PHE A 106 5.67 10.68 -4.57
C PHE A 106 6.27 11.02 -5.94
N GLU A 107 5.67 11.96 -6.68
CA GLU A 107 6.09 12.28 -8.05
C GLU A 107 6.13 11.04 -8.97
N GLY A 108 5.29 10.05 -8.64
CA GLY A 108 5.32 8.74 -9.28
C GLY A 108 4.73 8.75 -10.69
N TYR A 109 5.28 7.89 -11.54
CA TYR A 109 4.88 7.77 -12.94
C TYR A 109 3.92 6.60 -13.15
N ILE A 110 2.84 6.84 -13.88
CA ILE A 110 1.85 5.80 -14.21
C ILE A 110 2.09 5.27 -15.61
N ILE A 111 2.31 3.97 -15.70
CA ILE A 111 2.41 3.24 -16.96
C ILE A 111 1.04 2.61 -17.25
N ASP A 112 0.60 2.65 -18.51
CA ASP A 112 -0.66 2.02 -18.91
C ASP A 112 -0.63 0.47 -18.78
#